data_AF-A0AAD5E1T4-F1
#
_entry.id   AF-A0AAD5E1T4-F1
#
_cell.length_a   1.000
_cell.length_b   1.000
_cell.length_c   1.000
_cell.angle_alpha   90.00
_cell.angle_beta   90.00
_cell.angle_gamma   90.00
#
_symmetry.space_group_name_H-M   'P 1'
#
loop_
_entity.id
_entity.type
_entity.pdbx_description
1 polymer ?
#
loop_
_entity_poly.entity_id
_entity_poly.type
_entity_poly.pdbx_seq_one_letter_code
_entity_poly.pdbx_strand_id
1 'polypeptide(L)'
;MKACNPVVMKPLQKDLIGYLKLFDGSTTEQLRMACLKDLEWYHPFNRTEHFYQDWIRRTIDLMIGEFEARSLNMQHSESWYMARIWTIIDRVFADVEDLEAVRGKSSSIATATRKTHGRVIASMVKMKERRWG
;
A
#
# COMPACT_ATOMS: atom_id res chain seq x y z
N MET A 1 16.35 28.25 1.64
CA MET A 1 15.35 27.15 1.72
C MET A 1 14.65 27.10 0.37
N LYS A 2 14.74 25.99 -0.38
CA LYS A 2 13.88 25.81 -1.56
C LYS A 2 12.46 25.64 -1.04
N ALA A 3 11.53 26.49 -1.49
CA ALA A 3 10.12 26.27 -1.23
C ALA A 3 9.75 24.93 -1.88
N CYS A 4 9.29 23.96 -1.09
CA CYS A 4 8.59 22.81 -1.64
C CYS A 4 7.29 23.35 -2.21
N ASN A 5 7.06 23.16 -3.51
CA ASN A 5 5.75 23.44 -4.08
C ASN A 5 4.72 22.59 -3.32
N PRO A 6 3.57 23.16 -2.93
CA PRO A 6 2.54 22.39 -2.24
C PRO A 6 2.10 21.25 -3.16
N VAL A 7 2.05 20.03 -2.62
CA VAL A 7 1.47 18.88 -3.31
C VAL A 7 -0.02 19.17 -3.51
N VAL A 8 -0.44 19.32 -4.76
CA VAL A 8 -1.84 19.56 -5.10
C VAL A 8 -2.52 18.19 -5.24
N MET A 9 -3.40 17.87 -4.30
CA MET A 9 -4.26 16.69 -4.43
C MET A 9 -5.37 16.97 -5.44
N LYS A 10 -5.63 16.01 -6.33
CA LYS A 10 -6.77 16.10 -7.24
C LYS A 10 -8.08 16.10 -6.43
N PRO A 11 -9.09 16.91 -6.81
CA PRO A 11 -10.39 16.87 -6.15
C PRO A 11 -11.03 15.49 -6.33
N LEU A 12 -11.74 15.03 -5.30
CA LEU A 12 -12.47 13.76 -5.35
C LEU A 12 -13.52 13.82 -6.47
N GLN A 13 -13.45 12.87 -7.40
CA GLN A 13 -14.44 12.76 -8.48
C GLN A 13 -15.82 12.44 -7.89
N LYS A 14 -16.86 13.18 -8.29
CA LYS A 14 -18.24 12.98 -7.79
C LYS A 14 -18.76 11.56 -8.05
N ASP A 15 -18.34 10.97 -9.17
CA ASP A 15 -18.76 9.63 -9.59
C ASP A 15 -18.18 8.54 -8.68
N LEU A 16 -17.13 8.84 -7.91
CA LEU A 16 -16.52 7.90 -6.98
C LEU A 16 -17.46 7.52 -5.83
N ILE A 17 -18.30 8.44 -5.38
CA ILE A 17 -19.32 8.16 -4.36
C ILE A 17 -20.36 7.18 -4.92
N GLY A 18 -20.76 7.36 -6.18
CA GLY A 18 -21.65 6.43 -6.88
C GLY A 18 -21.01 5.05 -7.00
N TYR A 19 -19.72 5.00 -7.32
CA TYR A 19 -18.95 3.77 -7.41
C TYR A 19 -18.86 3.04 -6.06
N LEU A 20 -18.61 3.75 -4.96
CA LEU A 20 -18.54 3.15 -3.61
C LEU A 20 -19.85 2.45 -3.20
N LYS A 21 -21.01 2.96 -3.64
CA LYS A 21 -22.31 2.32 -3.37
C LYS A 21 -22.44 0.92 -3.98
N LEU A 22 -21.63 0.56 -4.98
CA LEU A 22 -21.61 -0.80 -5.52
C LEU A 22 -21.16 -1.83 -4.48
N PHE A 23 -20.48 -1.38 -3.42
CA PHE A 23 -19.93 -2.21 -2.35
C PHE A 23 -20.69 -2.06 -1.02
N ASP A 24 -21.96 -1.65 -1.06
CA ASP A 24 -22.83 -1.54 0.14
C ASP A 24 -23.34 -2.91 0.64
N GLY A 25 -22.47 -3.92 0.63
CA GLY A 25 -22.79 -5.28 1.03
C GLY A 25 -22.55 -5.52 2.52
N SER A 26 -23.48 -6.21 3.18
CA SER A 26 -23.40 -6.58 4.60
C SER A 26 -22.65 -7.90 4.82
N THR A 27 -22.33 -8.65 3.77
CA THR A 27 -21.59 -9.92 3.83
C THR A 27 -20.41 -9.92 2.87
N THR A 28 -19.39 -10.74 3.17
CA THR A 28 -18.21 -10.87 2.29
C THR A 28 -18.58 -11.45 0.92
N GLU A 29 -19.58 -12.34 0.85
CA GLU A 29 -20.10 -12.86 -0.41
C GLU A 29 -20.65 -11.75 -1.31
N GLN A 30 -21.49 -10.85 -0.76
CA GLN A 30 -22.02 -9.71 -1.51
C GLN A 30 -20.91 -8.80 -2.02
N LEU A 31 -19.89 -8.56 -1.19
CA LEU A 31 -18.72 -7.75 -1.57
C LEU A 31 -17.86 -8.45 -2.64
N ARG A 32 -17.69 -9.78 -2.57
CA ARG A 32 -16.99 -10.56 -3.62
C ARG A 32 -17.74 -10.48 -4.94
N MET A 33 -19.07 -10.63 -4.92
CA MET A 33 -19.89 -10.49 -6.12
C MET A 33 -19.79 -9.08 -6.71
N ALA A 34 -19.77 -8.03 -5.87
CA ALA A 34 -19.50 -6.66 -6.33
C ALA A 34 -18.11 -6.53 -6.96
N CYS A 35 -17.09 -7.17 -6.39
CA CYS A 35 -15.73 -7.21 -6.94
C CYS A 35 -15.58 -8.09 -8.18
N LEU A 36 -16.56 -8.92 -8.54
CA LEU A 36 -16.56 -9.73 -9.76
C LEU A 36 -17.30 -9.06 -10.91
N LYS A 37 -18.14 -8.04 -10.64
CA LYS A 37 -18.84 -7.31 -11.70
C LYS A 37 -17.83 -6.75 -12.69
N ASP A 38 -18.03 -7.09 -13.96
CA ASP A 38 -17.27 -6.48 -15.03
C ASP A 38 -17.71 -5.01 -15.16
N LEU A 39 -16.75 -4.13 -15.41
CA LEU A 39 -16.97 -2.70 -15.52
C LEU A 39 -16.41 -2.28 -16.86
N GLU A 40 -17.20 -1.57 -17.66
CA GLU A 40 -16.84 -1.17 -19.02
C GLU A 40 -15.50 -0.42 -19.10
N TRP A 41 -15.13 0.30 -18.04
CA TRP A 41 -13.88 1.05 -17.96
C TRP A 41 -12.63 0.19 -17.72
N TYR A 42 -12.77 -1.10 -17.35
CA TYR A 42 -11.63 -2.00 -17.14
C TYR A 42 -10.89 -2.29 -18.46
N HIS A 43 -11.62 -2.26 -19.56
CA HIS A 43 -11.12 -2.41 -20.93
C HIS A 43 -11.84 -1.40 -21.85
N PRO A 44 -11.51 -0.09 -21.78
CA PRO A 44 -10.13 0.43 -21.84
C PRO A 44 -9.69 1.20 -20.59
N PHE A 45 -8.84 0.59 -19.75
CA PHE A 45 -8.34 1.24 -18.54
C PHE A 45 -7.51 2.51 -18.83
N ASN A 46 -7.94 3.64 -18.26
CA ASN A 46 -7.21 4.90 -18.22
C ASN A 46 -6.78 5.18 -16.78
N ARG A 47 -5.47 5.25 -16.53
CA ARG A 47 -4.94 5.51 -15.19
C ARG A 47 -5.43 6.86 -14.64
N THR A 48 -5.41 7.91 -15.43
CA THR A 48 -5.77 9.27 -14.97
C THR A 48 -7.24 9.35 -14.53
N GLU A 49 -8.12 8.58 -15.16
CA GLU A 49 -9.56 8.63 -14.93
C GLU A 49 -10.04 7.56 -13.94
N HIS A 50 -9.44 6.36 -13.98
CA HIS A 50 -9.94 5.18 -13.28
C HIS A 50 -9.08 4.74 -12.09
N PHE A 51 -8.01 5.49 -11.76
CA PHE A 51 -7.08 5.12 -10.68
C PHE A 51 -7.79 4.88 -9.34
N TYR A 52 -8.67 5.79 -8.90
CA TYR A 52 -9.32 5.66 -7.61
C TYR A 52 -10.33 4.51 -7.58
N GLN A 53 -11.02 4.25 -8.68
CA GLN A 53 -11.95 3.14 -8.82
C GLN A 53 -11.20 1.79 -8.74
N ASP A 54 -10.07 1.66 -9.45
CA ASP A 54 -9.20 0.48 -9.36
C ASP A 54 -8.61 0.31 -7.95
N TRP A 55 -8.14 1.39 -7.33
CA TRP A 55 -7.64 1.35 -5.95
C TRP A 55 -8.73 0.92 -4.95
N ILE A 56 -9.95 1.44 -5.04
CA ILE A 56 -11.08 1.04 -4.18
C ILE A 56 -11.37 -0.45 -4.34
N ARG A 57 -11.53 -0.94 -5.58
CA ARG A 57 -11.85 -2.35 -5.84
C ARG A 57 -10.78 -3.28 -5.27
N ARG A 58 -9.50 -2.98 -5.51
CA ARG A 58 -8.37 -3.75 -4.95
C ARG A 58 -8.34 -3.71 -3.43
N THR A 59 -8.64 -2.56 -2.84
CA THR A 59 -8.68 -2.40 -1.39
C THR A 59 -9.77 -3.26 -0.78
N ILE A 60 -10.97 -3.23 -1.35
CA ILE A 60 -12.10 -4.03 -0.87
C ILE A 60 -11.80 -5.53 -1.00
N ASP A 61 -11.29 -5.98 -2.14
CA ASP A 61 -10.92 -7.39 -2.34
C ASP A 61 -9.86 -7.88 -1.33
N LEU A 62 -8.83 -7.07 -1.06
CA LEU A 62 -7.85 -7.38 -0.01
C LEU A 62 -8.50 -7.45 1.38
N MET A 63 -9.33 -6.48 1.73
CA MET A 63 -9.98 -6.40 3.05
C MET A 63 -10.98 -7.54 3.27
N ILE A 64 -11.68 -8.00 2.23
CA ILE A 64 -12.52 -9.21 2.29
C ILE A 64 -11.67 -10.41 2.73
N GLY A 65 -10.50 -10.61 2.10
CA GLY A 65 -9.61 -11.72 2.45
C GLY A 65 -9.15 -11.66 3.91
N GLU A 66 -8.81 -10.47 4.42
CA GLU A 66 -8.44 -10.29 5.83
C GLU A 66 -9.62 -10.57 6.78
N PHE A 67 -10.82 -10.15 6.42
CA PHE A 67 -12.03 -10.37 7.21
C PHE A 67 -12.40 -11.85 7.29
N GLU A 68 -12.39 -12.56 6.15
CA GLU A 68 -12.66 -14.00 6.09
C GLU A 68 -11.62 -14.82 6.86
N ALA A 69 -10.35 -14.41 6.79
CA ALA A 69 -9.27 -15.02 7.58
C ALA A 69 -9.35 -14.69 9.09
N ARG A 70 -10.26 -13.79 9.49
CA ARG A 70 -10.37 -13.22 10.86
C ARG A 70 -9.04 -12.63 11.35
N SER A 71 -8.17 -12.23 10.42
CA SER A 71 -6.82 -11.78 10.77
C SER A 71 -6.90 -10.52 11.63
N LEU A 72 -7.84 -9.62 11.36
CA LEU A 72 -8.00 -8.37 12.11
C LEU A 72 -8.37 -8.54 13.60
N ASN A 73 -8.83 -9.74 14.01
CA ASN A 73 -9.16 -10.03 15.40
C ASN A 73 -7.95 -10.50 16.22
N MET A 74 -6.81 -10.69 15.57
CA MET A 74 -5.58 -11.19 16.20
C MET A 74 -4.59 -10.04 16.39
N GLN A 75 -3.74 -10.19 17.40
CA GLN A 75 -2.59 -9.30 17.56
C GLN A 75 -1.50 -9.71 16.57
N HIS A 76 -1.00 -8.74 15.80
CA HIS A 76 0.06 -8.96 14.82
C HIS A 76 1.32 -8.15 15.12
N SER A 77 2.42 -8.56 14.49
CA SER A 77 3.65 -7.76 14.50
C SER A 77 3.48 -6.47 13.70
N GLU A 78 4.29 -5.46 14.01
CA GLU A 78 4.33 -4.22 13.23
C GLU A 78 4.56 -4.50 11.74
N SER A 79 5.47 -5.42 11.41
CA SER A 79 5.77 -5.81 10.03
C SER A 79 4.55 -6.35 9.27
N TRP A 80 3.63 -7.03 9.97
CA TRP A 80 2.39 -7.51 9.37
C TRP A 80 1.46 -6.34 8.99
N TYR A 81 1.25 -5.39 9.90
CA TYR A 81 0.46 -4.19 9.62
C TYR A 81 1.09 -3.37 8.50
N MET A 82 2.42 -3.29 8.47
CA MET A 82 3.17 -2.65 7.38
C MET A 82 2.88 -3.34 6.04
N ALA A 83 2.99 -4.65 5.98
CA ALA A 83 2.81 -5.39 4.74
C ALA A 83 1.36 -5.35 4.22
N ARG A 84 0.36 -5.39 5.11
CA ARG A 84 -1.04 -5.60 4.73
C ARG A 84 -1.91 -4.36 4.77
N ILE A 85 -1.88 -3.62 5.87
CA ILE A 85 -2.77 -2.45 6.07
C ILE A 85 -2.13 -1.20 5.48
N TRP A 86 -0.89 -0.90 5.85
CA TRP A 86 -0.23 0.31 5.36
C TRP A 86 -0.08 0.28 3.83
N THR A 87 0.19 -0.87 3.21
CA THR A 87 0.30 -1.01 1.74
C THR A 87 -0.93 -0.52 1.00
N ILE A 88 -2.12 -0.68 1.59
CA ILE A 88 -3.37 -0.12 1.03
C ILE A 88 -3.31 1.41 1.05
N ILE A 89 -2.90 1.99 2.19
CA ILE A 89 -2.83 3.43 2.40
C ILE A 89 -1.82 4.07 1.45
N ASP A 90 -0.58 3.56 1.36
CA ASP A 90 0.42 4.18 0.47
C ASP A 90 -0.02 4.14 -1.00
N ARG A 91 -0.71 3.06 -1.41
CA ARG A 91 -1.18 2.91 -2.78
C ARG A 91 -2.21 3.97 -3.17
N VAL A 92 -2.93 4.59 -2.25
CA VAL A 92 -3.89 5.66 -2.60
C VAL A 92 -3.17 6.90 -3.12
N PHE A 93 -1.90 7.06 -2.75
CA PHE A 93 -1.10 8.20 -3.17
C PHE A 93 -0.24 7.92 -4.41
N ALA A 94 -0.34 6.73 -5.01
CA ALA A 94 0.44 6.39 -6.20
C ALA A 94 0.05 7.18 -7.46
N ASP A 95 -1.01 7.98 -7.43
CA ASP A 95 -1.39 8.94 -8.48
C ASP A 95 -0.82 10.36 -8.26
N VAL A 96 -0.13 10.57 -7.13
CA VAL A 96 0.55 11.84 -6.83
C VAL A 96 1.99 11.76 -7.35
N GLU A 97 2.33 12.61 -8.31
CA GLU A 97 3.69 12.72 -8.82
C GLU A 97 4.67 13.17 -7.73
N ASP A 98 5.90 12.65 -7.80
CA ASP A 98 7.00 12.95 -6.87
C ASP A 98 6.71 12.68 -5.37
N LEU A 99 5.65 11.92 -5.06
CA LEU A 99 5.37 11.49 -3.70
C LEU A 99 5.90 10.07 -3.46
N GLU A 100 6.95 9.97 -2.66
CA GLU A 100 7.41 8.70 -2.11
C GLU A 100 6.81 8.51 -0.72
N ALA A 101 6.04 7.43 -0.52
CA ALA A 101 5.58 7.03 0.78
C ALA A 101 6.70 6.31 1.52
N VAL A 102 7.17 6.93 2.61
CA VAL A 102 8.35 6.46 3.33
C VAL A 102 7.95 5.93 4.70
N ARG A 103 8.32 4.68 5.00
CA ARG A 103 7.95 4.00 6.26
C ARG A 103 9.16 3.65 7.11
N GLY A 104 8.98 3.74 8.43
CA GLY A 104 10.04 3.49 9.41
C GLY A 104 11.03 4.66 9.51
N LYS A 105 12.20 4.43 10.12
CA LYS A 105 13.27 5.44 10.15
C LYS A 105 13.91 5.55 8.78
N SER A 106 13.35 6.39 7.92
CA SER A 106 14.09 6.93 6.79
C SER A 106 15.12 7.92 7.29
N SER A 107 16.32 7.42 7.53
CA SER A 107 17.46 8.31 7.50
C SER A 107 17.71 8.67 6.03
N SER A 108 17.71 9.97 5.71
CA SER A 108 18.30 10.44 4.45
C SER A 108 19.67 9.79 4.27
N ILE A 109 20.13 9.56 3.02
CA ILE A 109 21.47 8.99 2.77
C ILE A 109 22.53 9.70 3.63
N ALA A 110 22.46 11.02 3.75
CA ALA A 110 23.34 11.80 4.62
C ALA A 110 23.25 11.43 6.11
N THR A 111 22.04 11.22 6.65
CA THR A 111 21.81 10.82 8.04
C THR A 111 22.18 9.37 8.30
N ALA A 112 21.95 8.49 7.32
CA ALA A 112 22.32 7.08 7.35
C ALA A 112 23.84 7.02 7.46
N THR A 113 24.53 7.61 6.47
CA THR A 113 26.00 7.68 6.41
C THR A 113 26.57 8.28 7.69
N ARG A 114 26.03 9.38 8.23
CA ARG A 114 26.51 9.94 9.52
C ARG A 114 26.36 8.97 10.70
N LYS A 115 25.26 8.20 10.75
CA LYS A 115 25.01 7.24 11.85
C LYS A 115 25.80 5.94 11.70
N THR A 116 26.18 5.54 10.48
CA THR A 116 27.04 4.36 10.22
C THR A 116 28.52 4.69 10.10
N HIS A 117 28.90 5.96 9.94
CA HIS A 117 30.30 6.38 9.90
C HIS A 117 30.96 6.07 11.25
N GLY A 118 31.94 5.15 11.24
CA GLY A 118 32.64 4.69 12.44
C GLY A 118 31.99 3.49 13.16
N ARG A 119 30.87 2.94 12.67
CA ARG A 119 30.33 1.68 13.21
C ARG A 119 31.06 0.48 12.60
N VAL A 120 31.94 -0.13 13.38
CA VAL A 120 32.46 -1.47 13.09
C VAL A 120 31.40 -2.47 13.53
N ILE A 121 30.84 -3.23 12.58
CA ILE A 121 29.95 -4.36 12.90
C ILE A 121 30.83 -5.46 13.50
N ALA A 122 30.88 -5.53 14.83
CA ALA A 122 31.70 -6.50 15.57
C ALA A 122 31.27 -7.97 15.37
N SER A 123 30.13 -8.23 14.70
CA SER A 123 29.52 -9.56 14.58
C SER A 123 29.41 -10.11 13.16
N MET A 124 30.16 -9.60 12.18
CA MET A 124 30.34 -10.32 10.91
C MET A 124 31.26 -11.54 11.11
N VAL A 125 30.74 -12.57 11.79
CA VAL A 125 31.32 -13.90 11.74
C VAL A 125 31.09 -14.41 10.32
N LYS A 126 32.18 -14.53 9.56
CA LYS A 126 32.19 -15.14 8.23
C LYS A 126 31.64 -16.57 8.36
N MET A 127 30.41 -16.83 7.91
CA MET A 127 29.92 -18.20 7.78
C MET A 127 30.88 -18.95 6.85
N LYS A 128 31.56 -19.98 7.38
CA LYS A 128 32.30 -20.91 6.53
C LYS A 128 31.30 -21.70 5.71
N GLU A 129 31.45 -21.60 4.40
CA GLU A 129 30.73 -22.40 3.41
C GLU A 129 30.89 -23.90 3.75
N ARG A 130 29.77 -24.58 4.03
CA ARG A 130 29.75 -26.04 4.19
C ARG A 130 29.76 -26.66 2.80
N ARG A 131 30.90 -27.20 2.38
CA ARG A 131 30.94 -28.13 1.24
C ARG A 131 30.24 -29.41 1.67
N TRP A 132 29.17 -29.75 0.97
CA TRP A 132 28.59 -31.08 1.01
C TRP A 132 29.50 -31.99 0.18
N GLY A 133 30.02 -33.05 0.81
CA GLY A 133 30.66 -34.18 0.15
C GLY A 133 29.66 -35.31 -0.02
#